data_AF-K0XMV3-F1
#
_entry.id   AF-K0XMV3-F1
#
_cell.length_a   1.000
_cell.length_b   1.000
_cell.length_c   1.000
_cell.angle_alpha   90.00
_cell.angle_beta   90.00
_cell.angle_gamma   90.00
#
_symmetry.space_group_name_H-M   'P 1'
#
loop_
_entity.id
_entity.type
_entity.pdbx_description
1 polymer ?
#
loop_
_entity_poly.entity_id
_entity_poly.type
_entity_poly.pdbx_seq_one_letter_code
_entity_poly.pdbx_strand_id
1 'polypeptide(L)'
;MRKILLVFAVCVCSAVFAENIVLDLSNPGDFPIEYDETGLWADVFNNDAIVYSQEFMFSHASPYSNYSNGFFASKVTAISASAGTDDQWGCMAKGGFAGEGTPYLGAYWDAYTESTSDAKTCEVYTSAPYYAVGCYVCNNPYVYYAIEKGNPYSTKFEQGDWFKLVAHGIDEQGTETGTVEYYLADFRSENADDWKLNDTWEWVDLSELGQIASIYFTMESSDVGDYGINTPTYFCLDKLTVSTEPSSVEESVVAQVKVYYDRSNGTVRVESAQLVEAAVYNMSGTLVMKQLVEGSGAIDMSAYPAGVYVVRCGGYSIKIVK
;
A
#
# COMPACT_ATOMS: atom_id res chain seq x y z
N MET A 1 -12.16 -58.32 22.88
CA MET A 1 -12.24 -57.51 21.64
C MET A 1 -12.64 -56.09 22.00
N ARG A 2 -11.68 -55.20 22.24
CA ARG A 2 -11.92 -53.78 22.54
C ARG A 2 -11.72 -53.01 21.23
N LYS A 3 -12.80 -52.45 20.67
CA LYS A 3 -12.73 -51.56 19.50
C LYS A 3 -12.28 -50.18 19.99
N ILE A 4 -11.12 -49.73 19.52
CA ILE A 4 -10.66 -48.35 19.70
C ILE A 4 -11.24 -47.55 18.55
N LEU A 5 -12.12 -46.59 18.85
CA LEU A 5 -12.55 -45.56 17.90
C LEU A 5 -11.40 -44.54 17.79
N LEU A 6 -10.80 -44.42 16.61
CA LEU A 6 -9.99 -43.25 16.25
C LEU A 6 -10.95 -42.14 15.77
N VAL A 7 -10.98 -41.03 16.50
CA VAL A 7 -11.64 -39.79 16.08
C VAL A 7 -10.63 -39.03 15.20
N PHE A 8 -10.93 -38.89 13.92
CA PHE A 8 -10.22 -37.98 13.04
C PHE A 8 -10.69 -36.56 13.33
N ALA A 9 -9.83 -35.75 13.96
CA ALA A 9 -10.03 -34.31 14.02
C ALA A 9 -9.69 -33.73 12.63
N VAL A 10 -10.73 -33.33 11.90
CA VAL A 10 -10.57 -32.57 10.66
C VAL A 10 -10.23 -31.13 11.06
N CYS A 11 -8.97 -30.75 10.91
CA CYS A 11 -8.55 -29.35 11.02
C CYS A 11 -8.91 -28.68 9.70
N VAL A 12 -9.98 -27.89 9.68
CA VAL A 12 -10.33 -27.07 8.52
C VAL A 12 -9.41 -25.84 8.56
N CYS A 13 -8.30 -25.89 7.83
CA CYS A 13 -7.51 -24.70 7.53
C CYS A 13 -8.31 -23.86 6.53
N SER A 14 -9.04 -22.85 7.01
CA SER A 14 -9.55 -21.78 6.17
C SER A 14 -8.35 -20.96 5.66
N ALA A 15 -8.10 -21.01 4.36
CA ALA A 15 -7.20 -20.06 3.71
C ALA A 15 -7.83 -18.67 3.86
N VAL A 16 -7.21 -17.81 4.67
CA VAL A 16 -7.55 -16.39 4.72
C VAL A 16 -6.86 -15.77 3.52
N PHE A 17 -7.63 -15.25 2.57
CA PHE A 17 -7.08 -14.48 1.45
C PHE A 17 -6.78 -13.07 1.94
N ALA A 18 -5.71 -12.46 1.43
CA ALA A 18 -5.43 -11.04 1.66
C ALA A 18 -6.65 -10.20 1.26
N GLU A 19 -7.13 -9.37 2.18
CA GLU A 19 -8.26 -8.47 1.95
C GLU A 19 -7.71 -7.05 1.79
N ASN A 20 -7.86 -6.49 0.58
CA ASN A 20 -7.53 -5.10 0.32
C ASN A 20 -8.69 -4.22 0.78
N ILE A 21 -8.37 -3.29 1.68
CA ILE A 21 -9.27 -2.23 2.12
C ILE A 21 -8.91 -0.99 1.32
N VAL A 22 -9.86 -0.49 0.55
CA VAL A 22 -9.69 0.67 -0.33
C VAL A 22 -10.58 1.80 0.16
N LEU A 23 -10.00 2.99 0.32
CA LEU A 23 -10.73 4.20 0.68
C LEU A 23 -11.88 4.46 -0.33
N ASP A 24 -13.10 4.57 0.18
CA ASP A 24 -14.27 4.91 -0.59
C ASP A 24 -15.11 6.00 0.10
N LEU A 25 -14.79 7.25 -0.22
CA LEU A 25 -15.50 8.43 0.28
C LEU A 25 -16.93 8.55 -0.28
N SER A 26 -17.30 7.76 -1.29
CA SER A 26 -18.69 7.69 -1.77
C SER A 26 -19.56 6.83 -0.86
N ASN A 27 -18.95 6.00 -0.01
CA ASN A 27 -19.62 5.11 0.92
C ASN A 27 -18.91 5.10 2.28
N PRO A 28 -18.89 6.24 3.02
CA PRO A 28 -18.09 6.40 4.24
C PRO A 28 -18.64 5.60 5.46
N GLY A 29 -19.74 4.86 5.29
CA GLY A 29 -20.35 4.07 6.35
C GLY A 29 -21.14 4.93 7.34
N ASP A 30 -20.90 4.73 8.63
CA ASP A 30 -21.65 5.37 9.73
C ASP A 30 -21.30 6.85 9.94
N PHE A 31 -20.27 7.37 9.25
CA PHE A 31 -19.79 8.74 9.36
C PHE A 31 -20.00 9.50 8.04
N PRO A 32 -21.24 9.95 7.74
CA PRO A 32 -21.54 10.60 6.48
C PRO A 32 -20.74 11.90 6.31
N ILE A 33 -20.27 12.13 5.08
CA ILE A 33 -19.57 13.35 4.70
C ILE A 33 -20.58 14.24 3.96
N GLU A 34 -20.98 15.33 4.62
CA GLU A 34 -21.90 16.32 4.05
C GLU A 34 -21.12 17.38 3.27
N TYR A 35 -21.61 17.72 2.08
CA TYR A 35 -20.97 18.70 1.20
C TYR A 35 -21.87 19.94 1.06
N ASP A 36 -21.25 21.12 1.03
CA ASP A 36 -21.94 22.36 0.74
C ASP A 36 -22.30 22.48 -0.76
N GLU A 37 -22.91 23.61 -1.14
CA GLU A 37 -23.33 23.87 -2.52
C GLU A 37 -22.17 23.93 -3.52
N THR A 38 -20.95 24.16 -3.05
CA THR A 38 -19.72 24.17 -3.88
C THR A 38 -19.11 22.79 -4.03
N GLY A 39 -19.57 21.82 -3.23
CA GLY A 39 -19.00 20.48 -3.15
C GLY A 39 -17.84 20.38 -2.16
N LEU A 40 -17.61 21.36 -1.30
CA LEU A 40 -16.63 21.29 -0.22
C LEU A 40 -17.27 20.64 1.01
N TRP A 41 -16.50 19.89 1.80
CA TRP A 41 -16.97 19.34 3.06
C TRP A 41 -17.50 20.44 3.99
N ALA A 42 -18.75 20.30 4.43
CA ALA A 42 -19.46 21.33 5.20
C ALA A 42 -18.80 21.64 6.56
N ASP A 43 -18.06 20.67 7.11
CA ASP A 43 -17.35 20.78 8.38
C ASP A 43 -15.87 21.14 8.23
N VAL A 44 -15.41 21.57 7.05
CA VAL A 44 -14.00 21.94 6.82
C VAL A 44 -13.47 23.02 7.78
N PHE A 45 -14.35 23.86 8.35
CA PHE A 45 -14.00 24.87 9.35
C PHE A 45 -14.40 24.50 10.78
N ASN A 46 -14.71 23.23 11.03
CA ASN A 46 -15.08 22.70 12.33
C ASN A 46 -13.88 21.98 12.95
N ASN A 47 -13.30 22.58 13.99
CA ASN A 47 -12.09 22.06 14.63
C ASN A 47 -12.26 20.67 15.27
N ASP A 48 -13.49 20.29 15.61
CA ASP A 48 -13.79 19.02 16.25
C ASP A 48 -14.22 17.94 15.24
N ALA A 49 -14.30 18.30 13.95
CA ALA A 49 -14.67 17.37 12.90
C ALA A 49 -13.47 16.59 12.38
N ILE A 50 -13.74 15.36 11.94
CA ILE A 50 -12.75 14.48 11.36
C ILE A 50 -13.36 13.75 10.17
N VAL A 51 -12.56 13.49 9.13
CA VAL A 51 -12.99 12.59 8.06
C VAL A 51 -12.65 11.17 8.47
N TYR A 52 -13.69 10.33 8.52
CA TYR A 52 -13.56 8.90 8.78
C TYR A 52 -14.27 8.13 7.68
N SER A 53 -13.63 7.09 7.16
CA SER A 53 -14.19 6.26 6.09
C SER A 53 -13.56 4.87 6.14
N GLN A 54 -14.40 3.83 6.24
CA GLN A 54 -13.95 2.45 6.44
C GLN A 54 -12.96 2.34 7.61
N GLU A 55 -11.72 1.93 7.36
CA GLU A 55 -10.69 1.74 8.39
C GLU A 55 -9.77 2.96 8.55
N PHE A 56 -10.07 4.08 7.89
CA PHE A 56 -9.20 5.26 7.83
C PHE A 56 -9.77 6.44 8.59
N MET A 57 -8.94 7.04 9.44
CA MET A 57 -9.23 8.28 10.15
C MET A 57 -8.18 9.33 9.78
N PHE A 58 -8.62 10.45 9.20
CA PHE A 58 -7.71 11.46 8.65
C PHE A 58 -7.62 12.67 9.58
N SER A 59 -6.41 13.11 9.90
CA SER A 59 -6.17 14.31 10.70
C SER A 59 -6.78 15.54 10.03
N HIS A 60 -7.44 16.37 10.84
CA HIS A 60 -8.03 17.63 10.43
C HIS A 60 -7.95 18.60 11.61
N ALA A 61 -7.64 19.85 11.32
CA ALA A 61 -7.72 20.92 12.33
C ALA A 61 -8.22 22.20 11.68
N SER A 62 -9.07 22.93 12.40
CA SER A 62 -9.55 24.25 11.98
C SER A 62 -9.52 25.22 13.17
N PRO A 63 -8.33 25.59 13.65
CA PRO A 63 -8.19 26.41 14.87
C PRO A 63 -8.79 27.82 14.74
N TYR A 64 -9.09 28.26 13.51
CA TYR A 64 -9.70 29.56 13.22
C TYR A 64 -10.82 29.42 12.18
N SER A 65 -11.76 30.36 12.15
CA SER A 65 -13.01 30.25 11.38
C SER A 65 -12.90 30.21 9.86
N ASN A 66 -11.71 30.44 9.28
CA ASN A 66 -11.46 30.47 7.84
C ASN A 66 -10.11 29.83 7.49
N TYR A 67 -9.64 28.93 8.34
CA TYR A 67 -8.36 28.27 8.16
C TYR A 67 -8.49 26.85 8.66
N SER A 68 -8.10 25.91 7.81
CA SER A 68 -7.99 24.50 8.15
C SER A 68 -6.69 23.94 7.62
N ASN A 69 -6.11 22.97 8.32
CA ASN A 69 -5.02 22.16 7.85
C ASN A 69 -5.31 20.66 8.00
N GLY A 70 -4.44 19.86 7.42
CA GLY A 70 -4.64 18.43 7.27
C GLY A 70 -5.60 18.09 6.15
N PHE A 71 -6.27 16.97 6.29
CA PHE A 71 -7.17 16.43 5.28
C PHE A 71 -8.55 17.07 5.34
N PHE A 72 -9.18 17.17 4.16
CA PHE A 72 -10.57 17.57 4.00
C PHE A 72 -11.17 16.83 2.80
N ALA A 73 -12.45 16.50 2.88
CA ALA A 73 -13.16 15.93 1.73
C ALA A 73 -13.62 17.02 0.75
N SER A 74 -13.60 16.72 -0.54
CA SER A 74 -14.04 17.65 -1.58
C SER A 74 -14.61 16.93 -2.80
N LYS A 75 -15.51 17.61 -3.50
CA LYS A 75 -16.08 17.31 -4.82
C LYS A 75 -15.97 18.52 -5.74
N VAL A 76 -15.20 19.54 -5.35
CA VAL A 76 -15.09 20.81 -6.08
C VAL A 76 -14.54 20.53 -7.48
N THR A 77 -15.29 20.95 -8.49
CA THR A 77 -14.91 20.82 -9.92
C THR A 77 -14.40 22.14 -10.51
N ALA A 78 -14.72 23.26 -9.85
CA ALA A 78 -14.35 24.59 -10.30
C ALA A 78 -12.86 24.84 -10.08
N ILE A 79 -12.21 25.40 -11.10
CA ILE A 79 -10.81 25.80 -11.10
C ILE A 79 -10.72 27.19 -11.73
N SER A 80 -10.30 28.19 -10.97
CA SER A 80 -10.15 29.57 -11.44
C SER A 80 -8.85 29.80 -12.20
N ALA A 81 -7.85 28.95 -11.94
CA ALA A 81 -6.51 29.03 -12.48
C ALA A 81 -5.75 30.31 -12.07
N SER A 82 -6.03 30.83 -10.88
CA SER A 82 -5.51 32.09 -10.35
C SER A 82 -4.09 32.01 -9.80
N ALA A 83 -3.58 30.79 -9.54
CA ALA A 83 -2.40 30.55 -8.70
C ALA A 83 -2.58 31.10 -7.27
N GLY A 84 -3.81 31.02 -6.74
CA GLY A 84 -4.22 31.55 -5.44
C GLY A 84 -5.13 30.63 -4.63
N THR A 85 -5.49 31.08 -3.43
CA THR A 85 -6.23 30.28 -2.44
C THR A 85 -7.69 30.01 -2.80
N ASP A 86 -8.25 30.70 -3.79
CA ASP A 86 -9.57 30.39 -4.33
C ASP A 86 -9.65 28.99 -4.97
N ASP A 87 -8.50 28.42 -5.34
CA ASP A 87 -8.34 27.08 -5.89
C ASP A 87 -7.94 26.01 -4.83
N GLN A 88 -7.76 26.39 -3.56
CA GLN A 88 -7.18 25.50 -2.54
C GLN A 88 -8.04 24.27 -2.20
N TRP A 89 -9.34 24.31 -2.51
CA TRP A 89 -10.29 23.23 -2.25
C TRP A 89 -10.45 22.24 -3.43
N GLY A 90 -9.83 22.55 -4.57
CA GLY A 90 -9.93 21.79 -5.80
C GLY A 90 -8.94 20.63 -5.92
N CYS A 91 -9.07 19.89 -7.01
CA CYS A 91 -8.12 18.91 -7.53
C CYS A 91 -7.97 19.16 -9.03
N MET A 92 -6.76 19.04 -9.59
CA MET A 92 -6.58 19.23 -11.05
C MET A 92 -7.40 18.23 -11.88
N ALA A 93 -7.70 17.05 -11.33
CA ALA A 93 -8.60 16.07 -11.93
C ALA A 93 -10.10 16.41 -11.81
N LYS A 94 -10.47 17.49 -11.11
CA LYS A 94 -11.85 17.99 -10.88
C LYS A 94 -12.77 16.98 -10.18
N GLY A 95 -12.22 16.04 -9.45
CA GLY A 95 -12.96 14.98 -8.77
C GLY A 95 -12.04 13.84 -8.34
N GLY A 96 -12.60 12.87 -7.62
CA GLY A 96 -11.92 11.62 -7.28
C GLY A 96 -11.60 10.76 -8.49
N PHE A 97 -10.90 9.66 -8.23
CA PHE A 97 -10.44 8.70 -9.22
C PHE A 97 -11.60 8.12 -10.04
N ALA A 98 -12.80 8.06 -9.46
CA ALA A 98 -14.01 7.58 -10.13
C ALA A 98 -14.55 8.57 -11.19
N GLY A 99 -14.08 9.82 -11.20
CA GLY A 99 -14.40 10.82 -12.22
C GLY A 99 -14.70 12.20 -11.66
N GLU A 100 -14.97 13.14 -12.56
CA GLU A 100 -15.33 14.52 -12.24
C GLU A 100 -16.53 14.58 -11.27
N GLY A 101 -16.43 15.42 -10.24
CA GLY A 101 -17.46 15.61 -9.21
C GLY A 101 -17.63 14.46 -8.21
N THR A 102 -16.88 13.36 -8.36
CA THR A 102 -16.81 12.31 -7.34
C THR A 102 -15.93 12.75 -6.16
N PRO A 103 -16.16 12.24 -4.94
CA PRO A 103 -15.42 12.69 -3.77
C PRO A 103 -13.96 12.25 -3.78
N TYR A 104 -13.09 13.13 -3.26
CA TYR A 104 -11.67 12.91 -3.02
C TYR A 104 -11.23 13.59 -1.72
N LEU A 105 -10.00 13.31 -1.27
CA LEU A 105 -9.37 14.08 -0.20
C LEU A 105 -8.46 15.15 -0.80
N GLY A 106 -8.63 16.39 -0.36
CA GLY A 106 -7.57 17.38 -0.39
C GLY A 106 -6.81 17.36 0.94
N ALA A 107 -5.56 17.83 0.92
CA ALA A 107 -4.72 17.89 2.10
C ALA A 107 -3.87 19.16 2.07
N TYR A 108 -3.74 19.82 3.22
CA TYR A 108 -2.83 20.94 3.44
C TYR A 108 -1.82 20.57 4.52
N TRP A 109 -0.57 20.40 4.12
CA TRP A 109 0.53 20.15 5.05
C TRP A 109 1.05 21.48 5.61
N ASP A 110 0.72 21.76 6.87
CA ASP A 110 1.13 23.01 7.53
C ASP A 110 2.48 22.81 8.23
N ALA A 111 3.55 22.95 7.45
CA ALA A 111 4.92 22.78 7.92
C ALA A 111 5.28 23.72 9.09
N TYR A 112 4.64 24.89 9.19
CA TYR A 112 4.87 25.81 10.30
C TYR A 112 4.33 25.24 11.63
N THR A 113 3.14 24.67 11.61
CA THR A 113 2.54 24.00 12.77
C THR A 113 3.40 22.82 13.23
N GLU A 114 3.90 22.01 12.29
CA GLU A 114 4.80 20.89 12.60
C GLU A 114 6.20 21.36 13.05
N SER A 115 6.63 22.55 12.67
CA SER A 115 7.91 23.13 13.16
C SER A 115 7.83 23.62 14.61
N THR A 116 6.63 23.80 15.15
CA THR A 116 6.38 24.36 16.48
C THR A 116 5.66 23.41 17.43
N SER A 117 5.31 22.20 16.98
CA SER A 117 4.62 21.17 17.75
C SER A 117 4.95 19.78 17.23
N ASP A 118 4.70 18.73 18.02
CA ASP A 118 4.85 17.33 17.58
C ASP A 118 3.68 16.85 16.69
N ALA A 119 2.79 17.74 16.25
CA ALA A 119 1.65 17.39 15.43
C ALA A 119 2.08 16.96 14.02
N LYS A 120 1.35 16.01 13.44
CA LYS A 120 1.42 15.60 12.04
C LYS A 120 0.12 16.01 11.38
N THR A 121 0.16 17.12 10.65
CA THR A 121 -1.02 17.80 10.11
C THR A 121 -1.70 16.97 9.04
N CYS A 122 -0.94 16.23 8.23
CA CYS A 122 -1.45 15.30 7.22
C CYS A 122 -1.14 13.84 7.61
N GLU A 123 -1.76 13.34 8.66
CA GLU A 123 -1.68 11.94 9.11
C GLU A 123 -3.00 11.20 8.91
N VAL A 124 -2.92 9.98 8.39
CA VAL A 124 -4.03 9.03 8.34
C VAL A 124 -3.73 7.85 9.27
N TYR A 125 -4.63 7.60 10.21
CA TYR A 125 -4.59 6.46 11.11
C TYR A 125 -5.43 5.32 10.56
N THR A 126 -4.97 4.10 10.78
CA THR A 126 -5.75 2.90 10.52
C THR A 126 -6.35 2.35 11.82
N SER A 127 -7.50 1.70 11.73
CA SER A 127 -8.18 1.10 12.90
C SER A 127 -7.42 -0.07 13.54
N ALA A 128 -6.55 -0.72 12.76
CA ALA A 128 -5.65 -1.79 13.13
C ALA A 128 -4.38 -1.71 12.25
N PRO A 129 -3.31 -2.44 12.58
CA PRO A 129 -2.13 -2.48 11.73
C PRO A 129 -2.42 -3.16 10.40
N TYR A 130 -2.08 -2.49 9.31
CA TYR A 130 -2.22 -3.02 7.95
C TYR A 130 -0.94 -2.85 7.16
N TYR A 131 -0.78 -3.64 6.12
CA TYR A 131 0.29 -3.42 5.15
C TYR A 131 -0.12 -2.32 4.17
N ALA A 132 0.71 -1.30 4.05
CA ALA A 132 0.50 -0.26 3.06
C ALA A 132 0.57 -0.86 1.64
N VAL A 133 -0.33 -0.44 0.76
CA VAL A 133 -0.33 -0.89 -0.65
C VAL A 133 -0.05 0.30 -1.56
N GLY A 134 -0.82 1.38 -1.44
CA GLY A 134 -0.63 2.56 -2.26
C GLY A 134 -1.83 3.49 -2.26
N CYS A 135 -1.73 4.58 -2.98
CA CYS A 135 -2.82 5.53 -3.20
C CYS A 135 -2.68 6.23 -4.55
N TYR A 136 -3.74 6.87 -5.01
CA TYR A 136 -3.62 7.83 -6.10
C TYR A 136 -3.39 9.22 -5.52
N VAL A 137 -2.48 9.97 -6.14
CA VAL A 137 -2.21 11.37 -5.82
C VAL A 137 -2.41 12.25 -7.03
N CYS A 138 -2.79 13.51 -6.79
CA CYS A 138 -2.92 14.53 -7.82
C CYS A 138 -2.50 15.90 -7.27
N ASN A 139 -2.00 16.82 -8.12
CA ASN A 139 -1.79 18.19 -7.68
C ASN A 139 -3.11 18.89 -7.36
N ASN A 140 -3.06 19.70 -6.30
CA ASN A 140 -4.04 20.72 -6.03
C ASN A 140 -3.90 21.88 -7.06
N PRO A 141 -4.99 22.53 -7.52
CA PRO A 141 -4.89 23.57 -8.54
C PRO A 141 -4.14 24.82 -8.08
N TYR A 142 -4.21 25.21 -6.80
CA TYR A 142 -3.39 26.32 -6.29
C TYR A 142 -1.89 26.03 -6.48
N VAL A 143 -1.46 24.81 -6.13
CA VAL A 143 -0.08 24.35 -6.34
C VAL A 143 0.28 24.31 -7.82
N TYR A 144 -0.56 23.65 -8.63
CA TYR A 144 -0.32 23.50 -10.07
C TYR A 144 -0.07 24.85 -10.74
N TYR A 145 -0.93 25.83 -10.49
CA TYR A 145 -0.81 27.14 -11.11
C TYR A 145 0.26 28.02 -10.46
N ALA A 146 0.57 27.85 -9.18
CA ALA A 146 1.74 28.48 -8.58
C ALA A 146 3.03 28.00 -9.25
N ILE A 147 3.15 26.70 -9.53
CA ILE A 147 4.28 26.12 -10.27
C ILE A 147 4.30 26.61 -11.73
N GLU A 148 3.16 26.60 -12.43
CA GLU A 148 3.08 26.96 -13.84
C GLU A 148 3.32 28.46 -14.11
N LYS A 149 2.80 29.33 -13.23
CA LYS A 149 2.71 30.79 -13.47
C LYS A 149 3.53 31.61 -12.49
N GLY A 150 3.92 31.05 -11.35
CA GLY A 150 4.36 31.82 -10.19
C GLY A 150 3.23 32.61 -9.56
N ASN A 151 3.49 33.17 -8.38
CA ASN A 151 2.63 34.14 -7.72
C ASN A 151 3.51 35.08 -6.85
N PRO A 152 2.96 36.03 -6.06
CA PRO A 152 3.79 36.91 -5.23
C PRO A 152 4.67 36.22 -4.18
N TYR A 153 4.43 34.95 -3.88
CA TYR A 153 5.12 34.15 -2.86
C TYR A 153 5.98 33.03 -3.43
N SER A 154 5.58 32.41 -4.56
CA SER A 154 6.23 31.28 -5.21
C SER A 154 6.76 31.64 -6.58
N THR A 155 7.93 31.11 -6.96
CA THR A 155 8.46 31.29 -8.31
C THR A 155 7.81 30.31 -9.28
N LYS A 156 7.66 30.74 -10.54
CA LYS A 156 7.38 29.80 -11.62
C LYS A 156 8.55 28.80 -11.70
N PHE A 157 8.25 27.51 -11.87
CA PHE A 157 9.29 26.50 -12.04
C PHE A 157 9.96 26.58 -13.41
N GLU A 158 11.27 26.37 -13.42
CA GLU A 158 12.13 26.27 -14.58
C GLU A 158 12.96 24.98 -14.53
N GLN A 159 13.88 24.83 -15.48
CA GLN A 159 14.76 23.67 -15.53
C GLN A 159 15.53 23.51 -14.21
N GLY A 160 15.46 22.31 -13.61
CA GLY A 160 16.09 21.99 -12.34
C GLY A 160 15.14 22.02 -11.15
N ASP A 161 13.95 22.60 -11.30
CA ASP A 161 12.96 22.66 -10.23
C ASP A 161 12.18 21.34 -10.05
N TRP A 162 11.63 21.15 -8.86
CA TRP A 162 10.87 19.97 -8.49
C TRP A 162 9.99 20.21 -7.26
N PHE A 163 8.91 19.44 -7.16
CA PHE A 163 8.00 19.43 -6.02
C PHE A 163 7.62 17.99 -5.68
N LYS A 164 7.84 17.59 -4.42
CA LYS A 164 7.83 16.20 -3.97
C LYS A 164 6.90 16.02 -2.77
N LEU A 165 6.10 14.96 -2.80
CA LEU A 165 5.35 14.43 -1.69
C LEU A 165 6.17 13.29 -1.06
N VAL A 166 6.23 13.25 0.28
CA VAL A 166 6.91 12.18 1.02
C VAL A 166 5.91 11.54 1.96
N ALA A 167 5.68 10.23 1.79
CA ALA A 167 4.87 9.42 2.67
C ALA A 167 5.77 8.72 3.70
N HIS A 168 5.40 8.76 4.97
CA HIS A 168 6.15 8.19 6.08
C HIS A 168 5.26 7.18 6.81
N GLY A 169 5.68 5.92 6.85
CA GLY A 169 4.96 4.87 7.58
C GLY A 169 5.33 4.87 9.05
N ILE A 170 4.35 4.69 9.94
CA ILE A 170 4.55 4.59 11.39
C ILE A 170 3.93 3.29 11.88
N ASP A 171 4.65 2.51 12.68
CA ASP A 171 4.13 1.29 13.31
C ASP A 171 3.32 1.56 14.59
N GLU A 172 2.74 0.50 15.17
CA GLU A 172 1.99 0.59 16.45
C GLU A 172 2.81 1.10 17.64
N GLN A 173 4.14 1.03 17.55
CA GLN A 173 5.05 1.53 18.58
C GLN A 173 5.43 3.00 18.36
N GLY A 174 4.92 3.64 17.30
CA GLY A 174 5.25 5.02 16.94
C GLY A 174 6.61 5.16 16.25
N THR A 175 7.17 4.09 15.70
CA THR A 175 8.46 4.09 15.00
C THR A 175 8.26 4.21 13.50
N GLU A 176 9.09 5.01 12.83
CA GLU A 176 9.05 5.12 11.37
C GLU A 176 9.52 3.80 10.72
N THR A 177 8.67 3.21 9.86
CA THR A 177 8.92 1.92 9.20
C THR A 177 9.60 2.07 7.86
N GLY A 178 9.42 3.22 7.21
CA GLY A 178 9.96 3.52 5.89
C GLY A 178 9.44 4.86 5.37
N THR A 179 10.00 5.27 4.23
CA THR A 179 9.59 6.47 3.51
C THR A 179 9.46 6.18 2.03
N VAL A 180 8.47 6.79 1.37
CA VAL A 180 8.27 6.73 -0.07
C VAL A 180 8.19 8.15 -0.61
N GLU A 181 8.97 8.41 -1.65
CA GLU A 181 9.04 9.72 -2.31
C GLU A 181 8.31 9.71 -3.66
N TYR A 182 7.58 10.77 -3.95
CA TYR A 182 6.87 10.93 -5.21
C TYR A 182 6.91 12.38 -5.72
N TYR A 183 7.32 12.57 -6.97
CA TYR A 183 7.39 13.90 -7.59
C TYR A 183 6.03 14.28 -8.21
N LEU A 184 5.38 15.28 -7.60
CA LEU A 184 4.19 15.94 -8.13
C LEU A 184 4.54 16.93 -9.25
N ALA A 185 5.77 17.47 -9.23
CA ALA A 185 6.40 18.16 -10.35
C ALA A 185 7.88 17.78 -10.46
N ASP A 186 8.37 17.57 -11.68
CA ASP A 186 9.78 17.26 -11.94
C ASP A 186 10.23 17.93 -13.25
N PHE A 187 10.96 19.04 -13.12
CA PHE A 187 11.49 19.85 -14.22
C PHE A 187 13.01 19.67 -14.33
N ARG A 188 13.58 18.61 -13.71
CA ARG A 188 15.03 18.41 -13.63
C ARG A 188 15.67 17.95 -14.93
N SER A 189 14.88 17.37 -15.85
CA SER A 189 15.39 16.95 -17.17
C SER A 189 15.89 18.16 -17.96
N GLU A 190 16.97 17.98 -18.75
CA GLU A 190 17.39 19.00 -19.72
C GLU A 190 16.43 19.09 -20.92
N ASN A 191 15.66 18.03 -21.15
CA ASN A 191 14.64 17.99 -22.19
C ASN A 191 13.27 18.35 -21.60
N ALA A 192 12.70 19.48 -22.04
CA ALA A 192 11.43 19.98 -21.53
C ALA A 192 10.24 19.05 -21.84
N ASP A 193 10.35 18.19 -22.85
CA ASP A 193 9.31 17.19 -23.15
C ASP A 193 9.22 16.07 -22.10
N ASP A 194 10.26 15.91 -21.28
CA ASP A 194 10.29 14.96 -20.17
C ASP A 194 9.87 15.58 -18.83
N TRP A 195 9.53 16.88 -18.82
CA TRP A 195 9.07 17.55 -17.61
C TRP A 195 7.69 17.05 -17.20
N LYS A 196 7.52 16.87 -15.89
CA LYS A 196 6.26 16.46 -15.29
C LYS A 196 5.68 17.61 -14.48
N LEU A 197 4.41 17.91 -14.74
CA LEU A 197 3.55 18.66 -13.84
C LEU A 197 2.23 17.90 -13.75
N ASN A 198 2.05 17.15 -12.67
CA ASN A 198 0.94 16.22 -12.53
C ASN A 198 -0.41 16.97 -12.50
N ASP A 199 -1.34 16.66 -13.41
CA ASP A 199 -2.71 17.23 -13.46
C ASP A 199 -3.81 16.16 -13.42
N THR A 200 -3.42 14.90 -13.25
CA THR A 200 -4.31 13.74 -13.24
C THR A 200 -3.93 12.78 -12.11
N TRP A 201 -4.79 11.81 -11.81
CA TRP A 201 -4.51 10.80 -10.79
C TRP A 201 -3.39 9.86 -11.22
N GLU A 202 -2.34 9.78 -10.42
CA GLU A 202 -1.23 8.84 -10.61
C GLU A 202 -1.04 7.97 -9.36
N TRP A 203 -0.75 6.69 -9.57
CA TRP A 203 -0.57 5.74 -8.48
C TRP A 203 0.81 5.88 -7.83
N VAL A 204 0.84 5.90 -6.51
CA VAL A 204 2.04 5.82 -5.67
C VAL A 204 2.03 4.48 -4.95
N ASP A 205 3.05 3.67 -5.19
CA ASP A 205 3.27 2.42 -4.48
C ASP A 205 3.81 2.72 -3.08
N LEU A 206 3.05 2.35 -2.05
CA LEU A 206 3.42 2.57 -0.65
C LEU A 206 3.87 1.27 0.03
N SER A 207 4.02 0.17 -0.71
CA SER A 207 4.35 -1.14 -0.13
C SER A 207 5.69 -1.18 0.61
N GLU A 208 6.64 -0.33 0.24
CA GLU A 208 7.93 -0.19 0.95
C GLU A 208 7.78 0.35 2.38
N LEU A 209 6.65 0.96 2.75
CA LEU A 209 6.33 1.35 4.12
C LEU A 209 6.06 0.14 5.04
N GLY A 210 5.79 -1.04 4.47
CA GLY A 210 5.53 -2.26 5.24
C GLY A 210 4.22 -2.20 6.04
N GLN A 211 4.23 -2.77 7.24
CA GLN A 211 3.09 -2.75 8.15
C GLN A 211 3.06 -1.43 8.93
N ILE A 212 1.93 -0.72 8.88
CA ILE A 212 1.73 0.60 9.48
C ILE A 212 0.49 0.61 10.39
N ALA A 213 0.51 1.50 11.38
CA ALA A 213 -0.65 1.97 12.14
C ALA A 213 -1.09 3.38 11.70
N SER A 214 -0.17 4.17 11.13
CA SER A 214 -0.49 5.43 10.46
C SER A 214 0.49 5.73 9.32
N ILE A 215 0.08 6.63 8.43
CA ILE A 215 0.93 7.25 7.43
C ILE A 215 0.81 8.75 7.58
N TYR A 216 1.92 9.47 7.67
CA TYR A 216 1.90 10.93 7.55
C TYR A 216 2.62 11.40 6.30
N PHE A 217 2.18 12.54 5.77
CA PHE A 217 2.65 13.09 4.52
C PHE A 217 3.31 14.44 4.77
N THR A 218 4.51 14.62 4.21
CA THR A 218 5.22 15.90 4.17
C THR A 218 5.51 16.28 2.71
N MET A 219 5.94 17.51 2.47
CA MET A 219 6.27 17.98 1.13
C MET A 219 7.63 18.66 1.09
N GLU A 220 8.27 18.62 -0.07
CA GLU A 220 9.55 19.29 -0.33
C GLU A 220 9.49 19.98 -1.70
N SER A 221 10.21 21.10 -1.84
CA SER A 221 10.28 21.88 -3.08
C SER A 221 11.69 22.38 -3.33
N SER A 222 12.04 22.62 -4.59
CA SER A 222 13.22 23.42 -4.94
C SER A 222 13.00 24.92 -4.70
N ASP A 223 11.76 25.40 -4.74
CA ASP A 223 11.41 26.80 -4.47
C ASP A 223 11.27 27.01 -2.94
N VAL A 224 12.40 27.37 -2.34
CA VAL A 224 12.56 27.63 -0.90
C VAL A 224 13.11 29.03 -0.65
N GLY A 225 12.58 29.71 0.37
CA GLY A 225 13.06 30.99 0.88
C GLY A 225 13.52 30.90 2.33
N ASP A 226 13.80 32.06 2.93
CA ASP A 226 14.28 32.17 4.32
C ASP A 226 13.30 31.60 5.36
N TYR A 227 12.01 31.46 5.00
CA TYR A 227 10.94 31.01 5.88
C TYR A 227 10.42 29.60 5.55
N GLY A 228 11.11 28.85 4.68
CA GLY A 228 10.73 27.51 4.25
C GLY A 228 10.28 27.47 2.79
N ILE A 229 9.44 26.49 2.47
CA ILE A 229 8.94 26.28 1.11
C ILE A 229 8.03 27.45 0.71
N ASN A 230 8.29 28.03 -0.45
CA ASN A 230 7.46 29.08 -1.03
C ASN A 230 6.28 28.50 -1.83
N THR A 231 6.45 27.34 -2.43
CA THR A 231 5.38 26.61 -3.13
C THR A 231 4.26 26.25 -2.15
N PRO A 232 2.97 26.42 -2.49
CA PRO A 232 1.91 26.01 -1.58
C PRO A 232 1.96 24.49 -1.33
N THR A 233 1.72 24.06 -0.09
CA THR A 233 1.89 22.67 0.35
C THR A 233 0.55 21.92 0.39
N TYR A 234 -0.16 21.93 -0.74
CA TYR A 234 -1.42 21.20 -0.92
C TYR A 234 -1.25 20.02 -1.88
N PHE A 235 -1.96 18.93 -1.62
CA PHE A 235 -2.08 17.82 -2.57
C PHE A 235 -3.47 17.18 -2.48
N CYS A 236 -3.77 16.31 -3.45
CA CYS A 236 -4.99 15.52 -3.45
C CYS A 236 -4.65 14.03 -3.38
N LEU A 237 -5.51 13.27 -2.71
CA LEU A 237 -5.37 11.82 -2.50
C LEU A 237 -6.72 11.12 -2.69
N ASP A 238 -6.70 9.94 -3.31
CA ASP A 238 -7.86 9.05 -3.39
C ASP A 238 -7.43 7.57 -3.40
N LYS A 239 -8.35 6.67 -3.09
CA LYS A 239 -8.18 5.21 -3.08
C LYS A 239 -6.94 4.75 -2.32
N LEU A 240 -6.66 5.37 -1.17
CA LEU A 240 -5.70 4.81 -0.22
C LEU A 240 -6.06 3.36 0.06
N THR A 241 -5.09 2.49 -0.18
CA THR A 241 -5.28 1.05 -0.12
C THR A 241 -4.30 0.48 0.90
N VAL A 242 -4.84 -0.33 1.80
CA VAL A 242 -4.08 -1.14 2.75
C VAL A 242 -4.55 -2.59 2.66
N SER A 243 -3.75 -3.52 3.15
CA SER A 243 -4.04 -4.95 3.11
C SER A 243 -3.87 -5.59 4.48
N THR A 244 -4.67 -6.61 4.77
CA THR A 244 -4.50 -7.45 5.97
C THR A 244 -3.23 -8.30 5.95
N GLU A 245 -2.64 -8.49 4.77
CA GLU A 245 -1.44 -9.29 4.54
C GLU A 245 -0.44 -8.55 3.62
N PRO A 246 0.87 -8.83 3.68
CA PRO A 246 1.85 -8.12 2.85
C PRO A 246 1.64 -8.40 1.35
N SER A 247 1.66 -7.32 0.55
CA SER A 247 1.45 -7.32 -0.91
C SER A 247 2.48 -8.15 -1.71
N SER A 248 3.60 -8.47 -1.08
CA SER A 248 4.73 -9.19 -1.67
C SER A 248 5.24 -10.26 -0.72
N VAL A 249 4.44 -11.30 -0.49
CA VAL A 249 5.04 -12.60 -0.27
C VAL A 249 5.30 -13.15 -1.67
N GLU A 250 6.53 -13.03 -2.18
CA GLU A 250 7.07 -14.24 -2.79
C GLU A 250 7.07 -15.22 -1.64
N GLU A 251 5.97 -15.96 -1.52
CA GLU A 251 5.91 -17.10 -0.65
C GLU A 251 6.92 -18.05 -1.26
N SER A 252 8.17 -17.91 -0.83
CA SER A 252 9.03 -19.06 -0.62
C SER A 252 8.27 -19.90 0.40
N VAL A 253 7.25 -20.62 -0.08
CA VAL A 253 6.78 -21.84 0.54
C VAL A 253 7.97 -22.77 0.41
N VAL A 254 8.96 -22.59 1.30
CA VAL A 254 9.95 -23.61 1.56
C VAL A 254 9.10 -24.81 1.91
N ALA A 255 9.11 -25.79 1.01
CA ALA A 255 8.11 -26.83 0.96
C ALA A 255 7.84 -27.37 2.37
N GLN A 256 6.57 -27.42 2.79
CA GLN A 256 6.14 -28.27 3.93
C GLN A 256 6.35 -29.77 3.63
N VAL A 257 7.09 -30.11 2.57
CA VAL A 257 7.39 -31.44 2.11
C VAL A 257 8.79 -31.82 2.60
N LYS A 258 8.88 -32.73 3.58
CA LYS A 258 10.15 -33.35 3.97
C LYS A 258 10.30 -34.67 3.24
N VAL A 259 11.41 -34.84 2.52
CA VAL A 259 11.74 -36.11 1.86
C VAL A 259 13.13 -36.56 2.28
N TYR A 260 13.25 -37.79 2.76
CA TYR A 260 14.53 -38.40 3.10
C TYR A 260 14.52 -39.92 2.83
N TYR A 261 15.71 -40.48 2.61
CA TYR A 261 15.88 -41.91 2.40
C TYR A 261 16.32 -42.60 3.70
N ASP A 262 15.45 -43.44 4.24
CA ASP A 262 15.76 -44.33 5.34
C ASP A 262 16.46 -45.58 4.80
N ARG A 263 17.79 -45.53 4.83
CA ARG A 263 18.66 -46.62 4.35
C ARG A 263 18.46 -47.93 5.11
N SER A 264 18.07 -47.86 6.38
CA SER A 264 17.92 -49.06 7.22
C SER A 264 16.71 -49.90 6.80
N ASN A 265 15.64 -49.21 6.37
CA ASN A 265 14.40 -49.83 5.94
C ASN A 265 14.25 -49.88 4.42
N GLY A 266 15.18 -49.28 3.66
CA GLY A 266 15.11 -49.20 2.21
C GLY A 266 13.91 -48.39 1.70
N THR A 267 13.48 -47.36 2.44
CA THR A 267 12.27 -46.58 2.13
C THR A 267 12.57 -45.11 1.93
N VAL A 268 11.87 -44.47 0.99
CA VAL A 268 11.81 -43.01 0.91
C VAL A 268 10.64 -42.55 1.76
N ARG A 269 10.91 -41.74 2.78
CA ARG A 269 9.90 -41.11 3.64
C ARG A 269 9.52 -39.77 3.05
N VAL A 270 8.22 -39.51 2.95
CA VAL A 270 7.64 -38.26 2.48
C VAL A 270 6.66 -37.78 3.55
N GLU A 271 6.86 -36.58 4.07
CA GLU A 271 5.92 -35.91 4.98
C GLU A 271 5.43 -34.64 4.29
N SER A 272 4.11 -34.43 4.20
CA SER A 272 3.52 -33.23 3.62
C SER A 272 2.17 -32.92 4.25
N ALA A 273 1.89 -31.66 4.55
CA ALA A 273 0.59 -31.25 5.07
C ALA A 273 -0.52 -31.21 4.01
N GLN A 274 -0.16 -31.21 2.72
CA GLN A 274 -1.08 -31.20 1.59
C GLN A 274 -0.87 -32.44 0.72
N LEU A 275 -1.87 -32.81 -0.08
CA LEU A 275 -1.75 -33.92 -1.01
C LEU A 275 -0.69 -33.62 -2.09
N VAL A 276 0.40 -34.40 -2.12
CA VAL A 276 1.52 -34.24 -3.07
C VAL A 276 1.80 -35.53 -3.84
N GLU A 277 2.13 -35.44 -5.13
CA GLU A 277 2.65 -36.57 -5.89
C GLU A 277 4.15 -36.73 -5.64
N ALA A 278 4.53 -37.85 -5.03
CA ALA A 278 5.91 -38.28 -4.87
C ALA A 278 6.28 -39.26 -5.97
N ALA A 279 7.17 -38.85 -6.88
CA ALA A 279 7.61 -39.62 -8.03
C ALA A 279 9.11 -39.93 -7.96
N VAL A 280 9.48 -41.19 -8.21
CA VAL A 280 10.86 -41.67 -8.19
C VAL A 280 11.31 -41.95 -9.62
N TYR A 281 12.47 -41.42 -9.99
CA TYR A 281 13.08 -41.57 -11.31
C TYR A 281 14.45 -42.22 -11.18
N ASN A 282 14.84 -43.03 -12.17
CA ASN A 282 16.20 -43.54 -12.28
C ASN A 282 17.13 -42.50 -12.96
N MET A 283 18.42 -42.82 -13.09
CA MET A 283 19.42 -41.93 -13.70
C MET A 283 19.20 -41.61 -15.19
N SER A 284 18.43 -42.42 -15.91
CA SER A 284 18.04 -42.11 -17.30
C SER A 284 16.80 -41.22 -17.40
N GLY A 285 16.24 -40.80 -16.25
CA GLY A 285 15.01 -40.01 -16.20
C GLY A 285 13.73 -40.83 -16.37
N THR A 286 13.82 -42.16 -16.38
CA THR A 286 12.64 -43.04 -16.47
C THR A 286 11.91 -43.06 -15.12
N LEU A 287 10.60 -42.85 -15.16
CA LEU A 287 9.74 -42.99 -13.99
C LEU A 287 9.76 -44.44 -13.51
N VAL A 288 10.14 -44.65 -12.25
CA VAL A 288 10.18 -45.96 -11.59
C VAL A 288 8.83 -46.22 -10.91
N MET A 289 8.36 -45.24 -10.14
CA MET A 289 7.08 -45.31 -9.43
C MET A 289 6.61 -43.92 -9.00
N LYS A 290 5.32 -43.78 -8.71
CA LYS A 290 4.76 -42.58 -8.11
C LYS A 290 3.62 -42.91 -7.15
N GLN A 291 3.42 -42.06 -6.17
CA GLN A 291 2.38 -42.20 -5.15
C GLN A 291 1.91 -40.81 -4.70
N LEU A 292 0.61 -40.66 -4.46
CA LEU A 292 0.06 -39.48 -3.77
C LEU A 292 0.22 -39.63 -2.26
N VAL A 293 0.71 -38.60 -1.58
CA VAL A 293 0.99 -38.57 -0.15
C VAL A 293 0.33 -37.35 0.49
N GLU A 294 -0.40 -37.56 1.57
CA GLU A 294 -0.94 -36.52 2.47
C GLU A 294 -0.65 -36.97 3.91
N GLY A 295 -0.15 -36.07 4.75
CA GLY A 295 0.38 -36.39 6.07
C GLY A 295 1.75 -37.07 5.98
N SER A 296 1.80 -38.40 6.09
CA SER A 296 3.05 -39.18 6.03
C SER A 296 2.92 -40.39 5.12
N GLY A 297 3.91 -40.60 4.27
CA GLY A 297 3.99 -41.68 3.30
C GLY A 297 5.37 -42.33 3.28
N ALA A 298 5.41 -43.59 2.84
CA ALA A 298 6.65 -44.32 2.63
C ALA A 298 6.59 -45.04 1.28
N ILE A 299 7.63 -44.83 0.48
CA ILE A 299 7.83 -45.52 -0.79
C ILE A 299 8.87 -46.60 -0.56
N ASP A 300 8.47 -47.86 -0.68
CA ASP A 300 9.38 -48.99 -0.56
C ASP A 300 10.26 -49.10 -1.80
N MET A 301 11.58 -48.97 -1.60
CA MET A 301 12.56 -49.09 -2.65
C MET A 301 13.22 -50.49 -2.68
N SER A 302 12.84 -51.40 -1.79
CA SER A 302 13.46 -52.72 -1.61
C SER A 302 13.50 -53.56 -2.89
N ALA A 303 12.43 -53.49 -3.70
CA ALA A 303 12.27 -54.24 -4.95
C ALA A 303 13.11 -53.73 -6.13
N TYR A 304 13.69 -52.53 -6.06
CA TYR A 304 14.44 -51.93 -7.18
C TYR A 304 15.95 -52.19 -7.07
N PRO A 305 16.70 -52.24 -8.18
CA PRO A 305 18.16 -52.46 -8.12
C PRO A 305 18.91 -51.39 -7.31
N ALA A 306 20.09 -51.73 -6.79
CA ALA A 306 21.00 -50.74 -6.20
C ALA A 306 21.40 -49.69 -7.25
N GLY A 307 21.50 -48.43 -6.84
CA GLY A 307 21.72 -47.33 -7.77
C GLY A 307 21.30 -45.96 -7.26
N VAL A 308 21.47 -44.97 -8.13
CA VAL A 308 21.08 -43.59 -7.85
C VAL A 308 19.68 -43.33 -8.39
N TYR A 309 18.84 -42.70 -7.56
CA TYR A 309 17.49 -42.30 -7.93
C TYR A 309 17.27 -40.83 -7.58
N VAL A 310 16.34 -40.19 -8.29
CA VAL A 310 15.87 -38.84 -7.98
C VAL A 310 14.42 -38.94 -7.57
N VAL A 311 14.10 -38.44 -6.38
CA VAL A 311 12.72 -38.32 -5.90
C VAL A 311 12.28 -36.87 -6.11
N ARG A 312 11.12 -36.69 -6.74
CA ARG A 312 10.46 -35.38 -6.91
C ARG A 312 9.13 -35.38 -6.17
N CYS A 313 8.88 -34.36 -5.37
CA CYS A 313 7.63 -34.16 -4.63
C CYS A 313 7.24 -32.68 -4.73
N GLY A 314 6.27 -32.35 -5.59
CA GLY A 314 5.96 -30.95 -5.91
C GLY A 314 7.19 -30.21 -6.47
N GLY A 315 7.52 -29.05 -5.90
CA GLY A 315 8.75 -28.28 -6.23
C GLY A 315 10.04 -28.82 -5.61
N TYR A 316 9.97 -29.82 -4.70
CA TYR A 316 11.13 -30.37 -4.01
C TYR A 316 11.73 -31.56 -4.76
N SER A 317 13.06 -31.68 -4.79
CA SER A 317 13.74 -32.86 -5.33
C SER A 317 14.96 -33.27 -4.51
N ILE A 318 15.17 -34.57 -4.36
CA ILE A 318 16.32 -35.14 -3.64
C ILE A 318 16.91 -36.32 -4.41
N LYS A 319 18.24 -36.37 -4.44
CA LYS A 319 18.99 -37.54 -4.90
C LYS A 319 19.13 -38.53 -3.75
N ILE A 320 18.77 -39.80 -4.00
CA ILE A 320 18.99 -40.89 -3.06
C ILE A 320 19.95 -41.91 -3.69
N VAL A 321 20.71 -42.58 -2.82
CA VAL A 321 21.59 -43.68 -3.20
C VAL A 321 21.15 -44.88 -2.39
N LYS A 322 20.61 -45.88 -3.09
CA LYS A 322 20.32 -47.21 -2.56
C LYS A 322 21.53 -48.10 -2.77
#